data_AF-A0A226Q333-F1
#
_entry.id   AF-A0A226Q333-F1
#
_cell.length_a   1.000
_cell.length_b   1.000
_cell.length_c   1.000
_cell.angle_alpha   90.00
_cell.angle_beta   90.00
_cell.angle_gamma   90.00
#
_symmetry.space_group_name_H-M   'P 1'
#
loop_
_entity.id
_entity.type
_entity.pdbx_description
1 polymer ?
#
loop_
_entity_poly.entity_id
_entity_poly.type
_entity_poly.pdbx_seq_one_letter_code
_entity_poly.pdbx_strand_id
1 'polypeptide(L)'
;MHKHLQMEEEVMDLLIGGFSVVMLIATMTVVSLWRKNRTRRLAFYWIFAHFLLLSIAAYFAFRAISFDLTHPQASEEISLLLGKAGLAWGAGMVCLLAGIVKLSRR
;
A
#
# COMPACT_ATOMS: atom_id res chain seq x y z
N MET A 1 -3.58 34.82 0.30
CA MET A 1 -3.11 33.82 1.29
C MET A 1 -3.61 32.46 0.81
N HIS A 2 -2.73 31.60 0.32
CA HIS A 2 -3.12 30.34 -0.32
C HIS A 2 -3.82 29.42 0.69
N LYS A 3 -5.09 29.10 0.39
CA LYS A 3 -5.86 28.10 1.12
C LYS A 3 -5.17 26.75 0.87
N HIS A 4 -4.51 26.22 1.89
CA HIS A 4 -4.00 24.87 1.90
C HIS A 4 -5.21 23.93 1.70
N LEU A 5 -5.32 23.31 0.52
CA LEU A 5 -6.46 22.47 0.14
C LEU A 5 -6.34 21.13 0.88
N GLN A 6 -7.09 20.99 1.96
CA GLN A 6 -7.46 19.67 2.48
C GLN A 6 -8.15 18.89 1.36
N MET A 7 -7.88 17.58 1.26
CA MET A 7 -8.55 16.74 0.28
C MET A 7 -10.04 16.65 0.61
N GLU A 8 -10.89 16.87 -0.39
CA GLU A 8 -12.33 16.73 -0.23
C GLU A 8 -12.70 15.29 0.14
N GLU A 9 -13.69 15.13 1.03
CA GLU A 9 -14.12 13.84 1.57
C GLU A 9 -14.52 12.87 0.44
N GLU A 10 -15.25 13.37 -0.57
CA GLU A 10 -15.65 12.58 -1.74
C GLU A 10 -14.45 12.06 -2.55
N VAL A 11 -13.37 12.84 -2.64
CA VAL A 11 -12.15 12.45 -3.35
C VAL A 11 -11.38 11.41 -2.54
N MET A 12 -11.36 11.53 -1.22
CA MET A 12 -10.75 10.54 -0.32
C MET A 12 -11.48 9.20 -0.41
N ASP A 13 -12.81 9.21 -0.40
CA ASP A 13 -13.62 7.99 -0.54
C ASP A 13 -13.41 7.33 -1.90
N LEU A 14 -13.34 8.11 -2.98
CA LEU A 14 -13.01 7.60 -4.31
C LEU A 14 -11.62 6.95 -4.35
N LEU A 15 -10.63 7.57 -3.70
CA LEU A 15 -9.26 7.07 -3.63
C LEU A 15 -9.19 5.74 -2.84
N ILE A 16 -9.84 5.69 -1.68
CA ILE A 16 -9.90 4.48 -0.86
C ILE A 16 -10.64 3.36 -1.60
N GLY A 17 -11.78 3.68 -2.22
CA GLY A 17 -12.57 2.74 -3.02
C GLY A 17 -11.77 2.17 -4.18
N GLY A 18 -11.13 3.04 -4.98
CA GLY A 18 -10.29 2.64 -6.11
C GLY A 18 -9.12 1.76 -5.69
N PHE A 19 -8.40 2.14 -4.63
CA PHE A 19 -7.33 1.33 -4.06
C PHE A 19 -7.83 -0.05 -3.62
N SER A 20 -8.98 -0.10 -2.93
CA SER A 20 -9.58 -1.34 -2.42
C SER A 20 -9.97 -2.29 -3.56
N VAL A 21 -10.53 -1.78 -4.66
CA VAL A 21 -10.87 -2.57 -5.85
C VAL A 21 -9.62 -3.17 -6.50
N VAL A 22 -8.56 -2.37 -6.68
CA VAL A 22 -7.30 -2.85 -7.26
C VAL A 22 -6.66 -3.93 -6.38
N MET A 23 -6.64 -3.70 -5.06
CA MET A 23 -6.10 -4.67 -4.11
C MET A 23 -6.90 -5.98 -4.09
N LEU A 24 -8.23 -5.91 -4.23
CA LEU A 24 -9.08 -7.08 -4.32
C LEU A 24 -8.76 -7.90 -5.58
N ILE A 25 -8.69 -7.26 -6.75
CA ILE A 25 -8.36 -7.92 -8.03
C ILE A 25 -6.95 -8.55 -7.97
N ALA A 26 -5.97 -7.81 -7.44
CA ALA A 26 -4.61 -8.30 -7.28
C ALA A 26 -4.55 -9.53 -6.36
N THR A 27 -5.27 -9.48 -5.22
CA THR A 27 -5.34 -10.59 -4.28
C THR A 27 -6.01 -11.82 -4.90
N MET A 28 -7.14 -11.65 -5.59
CA MET A 28 -7.83 -12.73 -6.30
C MET A 28 -6.93 -13.40 -7.35
N THR A 29 -6.18 -12.58 -8.09
CA THR A 29 -5.22 -13.06 -9.10
C THR A 29 -4.15 -13.93 -8.46
N VAL A 30 -3.51 -13.45 -7.38
CA VAL A 30 -2.48 -14.20 -6.64
C VAL A 30 -3.02 -15.50 -6.06
N VAL A 31 -4.23 -15.48 -5.48
CA VAL A 31 -4.89 -16.68 -4.94
C VAL A 31 -5.17 -17.70 -6.05
N SER A 32 -5.63 -17.25 -7.23
CA SER A 32 -5.87 -18.11 -8.39
C SER A 32 -4.57 -18.77 -8.88
N LEU A 33 -3.50 -17.98 -9.04
CA LEU A 33 -2.17 -18.48 -9.41
C LEU A 33 -1.60 -19.46 -8.38
N TRP A 34 -1.81 -19.19 -7.08
CA TRP A 34 -1.38 -20.08 -6.01
C TRP A 34 -2.08 -21.44 -6.07
N ARG A 35 -3.39 -21.47 -6.34
CA ARG A 35 -4.13 -22.74 -6.50
C ARG A 35 -3.57 -23.58 -7.65
N LYS A 36 -3.13 -22.95 -8.74
CA LYS A 36 -2.53 -23.62 -9.91
C LYS A 36 -1.10 -24.12 -9.64
N ASN A 37 -0.29 -23.35 -8.90
CA ASN A 37 1.12 -23.66 -8.63
C ASN A 37 1.40 -24.02 -7.15
N ARG A 38 0.86 -25.16 -6.69
CA ARG A 38 0.99 -25.62 -5.29
C ARG A 38 2.42 -25.89 -4.82
N THR A 39 3.39 -26.10 -5.70
CA THR A 39 4.80 -26.34 -5.36
C THR A 39 5.56 -25.06 -5.02
N ARG A 40 5.11 -23.89 -5.50
CA ARG A 40 5.79 -22.59 -5.31
C ARG A 40 5.12 -21.69 -4.26
N ARG A 41 4.51 -22.29 -3.22
CA ARG A 41 3.75 -21.55 -2.18
C ARG A 41 4.55 -20.43 -1.52
N LEU A 42 5.85 -20.66 -1.31
CA LEU A 42 6.75 -19.67 -0.72
C LEU A 42 6.77 -18.37 -1.52
N ALA A 43 6.81 -18.40 -2.86
CA ALA A 43 6.79 -17.20 -3.69
C ALA A 43 5.49 -16.41 -3.51
N PHE A 44 4.34 -17.10 -3.44
CA PHE A 44 3.05 -16.48 -3.22
C PHE A 44 2.91 -15.86 -1.82
N TYR A 45 3.51 -16.44 -0.79
CA TYR A 45 3.56 -15.82 0.54
C TYR A 45 4.34 -14.49 0.54
N TRP A 46 5.45 -14.42 -0.20
CA TRP A 46 6.21 -13.17 -0.34
C TRP A 46 5.41 -12.08 -1.07
N ILE A 47 4.67 -12.44 -2.12
CA ILE A 47 3.78 -11.50 -2.82
C ILE A 47 2.60 -11.08 -1.93
N PHE A 48 2.05 -11.99 -1.13
CA PHE A 48 0.98 -11.67 -0.19
C PHE A 48 1.46 -10.73 0.93
N ALA A 49 2.67 -10.97 1.45
CA ALA A 49 3.33 -10.06 2.40
C ALA A 49 3.51 -8.66 1.81
N HIS A 50 3.87 -8.56 0.52
CA HIS A 50 3.91 -7.27 -0.18
C HIS A 50 2.54 -6.57 -0.17
N PHE A 51 1.45 -7.26 -0.48
CA PHE A 51 0.10 -6.66 -0.47
C PHE A 51 -0.31 -6.14 0.90
N LEU A 52 0.03 -6.86 1.98
CA LEU A 52 -0.21 -6.41 3.34
C LEU A 52 0.59 -5.13 3.64
N LEU A 53 1.88 -5.12 3.33
CA LEU A 53 2.75 -3.97 3.55
C LEU A 53 2.34 -2.75 2.70
N LEU A 54 1.92 -2.99 1.46
CA LEU A 54 1.38 -1.96 0.58
C LEU A 54 0.09 -1.36 1.13
N SER A 55 -0.79 -2.18 1.71
CA SER A 55 -2.02 -1.70 2.36
C SER A 55 -1.72 -0.85 3.59
N ILE A 56 -0.73 -1.25 4.41
CA ILE A 56 -0.25 -0.47 5.55
C ILE A 56 0.36 0.86 5.08
N ALA A 57 1.17 0.84 4.02
CA ALA A 57 1.74 2.04 3.43
C ALA A 57 0.65 2.99 2.92
N ALA A 58 -0.34 2.47 2.21
CA ALA A 58 -1.48 3.23 1.72
C ALA A 58 -2.29 3.84 2.86
N TYR A 59 -2.54 3.10 3.95
CA TYR A 59 -3.20 3.64 5.13
C TYR A 59 -2.47 4.86 5.72
N PHE A 60 -1.14 4.76 5.90
CA PHE A 60 -0.36 5.90 6.38
C PHE A 60 -0.34 7.06 5.39
N ALA A 61 -0.29 6.77 4.08
CA ALA A 61 -0.34 7.80 3.04
C ALA A 61 -1.70 8.53 3.02
N PHE A 62 -2.82 7.79 3.10
CA PHE A 62 -4.17 8.35 3.15
C PHE A 62 -4.35 9.22 4.40
N ARG A 63 -3.84 8.76 5.55
CA ARG A 63 -3.85 9.57 6.78
C ARG A 63 -2.99 10.83 6.68
N ALA A 64 -1.88 10.78 5.94
CA ALA A 64 -1.00 11.94 5.74
C ALA A 64 -1.66 13.01 4.85
N ILE A 65 -2.35 12.57 3.78
CA ILE A 65 -2.97 13.49 2.81
C ILE A 65 -4.37 13.98 3.26
N SER A 66 -5.01 13.28 4.21
CA SER A 66 -6.25 13.72 4.87
C SER A 66 -6.02 14.61 6.09
N PHE A 67 -4.76 14.94 6.41
CA PHE A 67 -4.41 15.59 7.66
C PHE A 67 -4.82 17.08 7.68
N ASP A 68 -5.29 17.57 8.82
CA ASP A 68 -5.72 18.95 8.98
C ASP A 68 -4.51 19.91 9.07
N LEU A 69 -4.40 20.79 8.07
CA LEU A 69 -3.32 21.76 7.94
C LEU A 69 -3.46 22.96 8.90
N THR A 70 -4.57 23.06 9.64
CA THR A 70 -4.74 24.08 10.70
C THR A 70 -4.02 23.72 12.00
N HIS A 71 -3.55 22.47 12.15
CA HIS A 71 -2.79 22.06 13.33
C HIS A 71 -1.39 22.71 13.34
N PRO A 72 -0.94 23.28 14.48
CA PRO A 72 0.33 24.01 14.56
C PRO A 72 1.57 23.16 14.23
N GLN A 73 1.45 21.83 14.25
CA GLN A 73 2.51 20.87 13.91
C GLN A 73 2.15 19.95 12.72
N ALA A 74 1.22 20.37 11.85
CA ALA A 74 0.75 19.55 10.73
C ALA A 74 1.88 19.04 9.81
N SER A 75 2.89 19.88 9.51
CA SER A 75 4.01 19.50 8.64
C SER A 75 4.86 18.36 9.21
N GLU A 76 5.09 18.37 10.53
CA GLU A 76 5.86 17.35 11.23
C GLU A 76 5.12 16.00 11.22
N GLU A 77 3.83 16.02 11.55
CA GLU A 77 2.99 14.82 11.57
C GLU A 77 2.82 14.20 10.19
N ILE A 78 2.57 15.03 9.16
CA ILE A 78 2.49 14.58 7.77
C ILE A 78 3.80 13.94 7.33
N SER A 79 4.94 14.58 7.60
CA SER A 79 6.26 14.05 7.24
C SER A 79 6.55 12.70 7.91
N LEU A 80 6.15 12.55 9.18
CA LEU A 80 6.31 11.31 9.93
C LEU A 80 5.41 10.18 9.40
N LEU A 81 4.15 10.49 9.06
CA LEU A 81 3.24 9.53 8.42
C LEU A 81 3.76 9.11 7.04
N LEU A 82 4.24 10.06 6.24
CA LEU A 82 4.83 9.79 4.93
C LEU A 82 6.09 8.93 5.05
N GLY A 83 6.93 9.18 6.06
CA GLY A 83 8.10 8.37 6.37
C GLY A 83 7.74 6.93 6.72
N LYS A 84 6.70 6.72 7.55
CA LYS A 84 6.16 5.39 7.85
C LYS A 84 5.59 4.69 6.61
N ALA A 85 4.87 5.44 5.77
CA ALA A 85 4.36 4.94 4.50
C ALA A 85 5.49 4.48 3.57
N GLY A 86 6.53 5.30 3.42
CA GLY A 86 7.71 4.98 2.62
C GLY A 86 8.47 3.75 3.12
N LEU A 87 8.65 3.63 4.44
CA LEU A 87 9.30 2.46 5.05
C LEU A 87 8.49 1.17 4.81
N ALA A 88 7.18 1.21 5.03
CA ALA A 88 6.30 0.07 4.79
C ALA A 88 6.27 -0.32 3.30
N TRP A 89 6.19 0.66 2.40
CA TRP A 89 6.27 0.44 0.95
C TRP A 89 7.61 -0.16 0.53
N GLY A 90 8.72 0.37 1.04
CA GLY A 90 10.06 -0.12 0.72
C GLY A 90 10.28 -1.56 1.19
N ALA A 91 9.87 -1.88 2.41
CA ALA A 91 9.86 -3.26 2.91
C ALA A 91 8.97 -4.16 2.04
N GLY A 92 7.80 -3.66 1.64
CA GLY A 92 6.91 -4.33 0.70
C GLY A 92 7.60 -4.63 -0.62
N MET A 93 8.35 -3.69 -1.20
CA MET A 93 9.03 -3.87 -2.48
C MET A 93 10.07 -4.98 -2.42
N VAL A 94 10.82 -5.07 -1.31
CA VAL A 94 11.76 -6.19 -1.07
C VAL A 94 11.00 -7.53 -1.06
N CYS A 95 9.84 -7.60 -0.41
CA CYS A 95 9.00 -8.80 -0.42
C CYS A 95 8.53 -9.16 -1.84
N LEU A 96 8.10 -8.18 -2.64
CA LEU A 96 7.67 -8.39 -4.01
C LEU A 96 8.80 -8.97 -4.87
N LEU A 97 9.98 -8.34 -4.82
CA LEU A 97 11.16 -8.78 -5.56
C LEU A 97 11.57 -10.20 -5.14
N ALA A 98 11.57 -10.51 -3.85
CA ALA A 98 11.84 -11.85 -3.34
C ALA A 98 10.82 -12.88 -3.87
N GLY A 99 9.54 -12.52 -3.93
CA GLY A 99 8.48 -13.34 -4.50
C GLY A 99 8.70 -13.63 -5.99
N ILE A 100 9.02 -12.60 -6.78
CA ILE A 100 9.29 -12.72 -8.22
C ILE A 100 10.51 -13.61 -8.47
N VAL A 101 11.62 -13.39 -7.76
CA VAL A 101 12.84 -14.20 -7.90
C VAL A 101 12.57 -15.67 -7.60
N LYS A 102 11.79 -15.96 -6.54
CA LYS A 102 11.40 -17.34 -6.20
C LYS A 102 10.44 -17.95 -7.20
N LEU A 103 9.60 -17.14 -7.87
CA LEU A 103 8.73 -17.63 -8.93
C LEU A 103 9.51 -17.91 -10.22
N SER A 104 10.59 -17.17 -10.47
CA SER A 104 11.47 -17.30 -11.64
C SER A 104 12.44 -18.48 -11.55
N ARG A 105 12.94 -18.82 -10.35
CA ARG A 105 13.74 -20.05 -10.17
C ARG A 105 12.88 -21.27 -10.51
N ARG A 106 13.32 -22.01 -11.54
CA ARG A 106 12.63 -23.20 -12.05
C ARG A 106 12.57 -24.30 -11.02
#